data_AF-A0A954DEW4-F1
#
_entry.id   AF-A0A954DEW4-F1
#
_cell.length_a   1.000
_cell.length_b   1.000
_cell.length_c   1.000
_cell.angle_alpha   90.00
_cell.angle_beta   90.00
_cell.angle_gamma   90.00
#
_symmetry.space_group_name_H-M   'P 1'
#
loop_
_entity.id
_entity.type
_entity.pdbx_description
1 polymer ?
#
loop_
_entity_poly.entity_id
_entity_poly.type
_entity_poly.pdbx_seq_one_letter_code
_entity_poly.pdbx_strand_id
1 'polypeptide(L)'
;MTRACREPRSRSWIRGLSLAIALGSALTFTSCSNLRHGSSDEAPPMLVAVLPIRGSLASGDRDVVREMLHHRLATLEMRVVDNAWVDRRLASAGLIDPRDELVSDALEPEAVCRALDVDGYVVGSEFEKCSTDLWLYYRRSLRGHLELWNRNGDRVWWSQHSKARSGGLLVQSGQVYKALRDTSARGAPIEFVRNIEGLLDDMIGTLPEPHEASAPDVMSEPTIHAVAIDRGQEDLWSVRIVTVAGATVTFAIDGREGYPMTEAKPGEYVGSYVRTPTPIESRDPRVSSVVVIDRFGHRAHIKPGSRAWPSATPVGGQR
;
A
#
# COMPACT_ATOMS: atom_id res chain seq x y z
N MET A 1 -22.51 -20.60 90.76
CA MET A 1 -22.41 -21.56 89.64
C MET A 1 -23.85 -21.94 89.33
N THR A 2 -24.44 -21.62 88.18
CA THR A 2 -24.08 -22.09 86.84
C THR A 2 -24.63 -21.09 85.80
N ARG A 3 -23.83 -20.80 84.77
CA ARG A 3 -24.17 -19.91 83.64
C ARG A 3 -25.12 -20.62 82.67
N ALA A 4 -26.07 -19.88 82.13
CA ALA A 4 -26.81 -20.22 80.92
C ALA A 4 -26.65 -19.10 79.88
N CYS A 5 -26.94 -19.45 78.62
CA CYS A 5 -27.07 -18.64 77.40
C CYS A 5 -25.81 -18.34 76.58
N ARG A 6 -25.78 -18.90 75.35
CA ARG A 6 -26.10 -18.12 74.14
C ARG A 6 -26.29 -18.99 72.89
N GLU A 7 -27.37 -18.70 72.16
CA GLU A 7 -27.69 -19.18 70.81
C GLU A 7 -26.85 -18.48 69.71
N PRO A 8 -26.74 -19.10 68.51
CA PRO A 8 -26.10 -18.49 67.34
C PRO A 8 -27.12 -17.76 66.46
N ARG A 9 -26.80 -16.52 66.03
CA ARG A 9 -27.57 -15.77 65.04
C ARG A 9 -26.82 -15.73 63.71
N SER A 10 -27.25 -16.57 62.77
CA SER A 10 -26.94 -16.47 61.34
C SER A 10 -27.97 -15.57 60.66
N ARG A 11 -27.52 -14.56 59.89
CA ARG A 11 -28.27 -13.84 58.83
C ARG A 11 -27.42 -12.66 58.31
N SER A 12 -26.51 -12.91 57.37
CA SER A 12 -25.82 -11.83 56.63
C SER A 12 -25.57 -12.10 55.14
N TRP A 13 -25.92 -13.28 54.62
CA TRP A 13 -25.52 -13.70 53.27
C TRP A 13 -26.40 -13.19 52.11
N ILE A 14 -27.59 -12.64 52.37
CA ILE A 14 -28.56 -12.32 51.30
C ILE A 14 -28.33 -10.94 50.66
N ARG A 15 -27.55 -10.04 51.28
CA ARG A 15 -27.29 -8.69 50.73
C ARG A 15 -26.11 -8.61 49.74
N GLY A 16 -25.29 -9.65 49.63
CA GLY A 16 -24.16 -9.68 48.69
C GLY A 16 -24.57 -10.03 47.25
N LEU A 17 -25.68 -10.74 47.05
CA LEU A 17 -26.05 -11.27 45.74
C LEU A 17 -26.69 -10.22 44.81
N SER A 18 -27.42 -9.25 45.37
CA SER A 18 -28.14 -8.23 44.59
C SER A 18 -27.21 -7.20 43.95
N LEU A 19 -26.03 -6.94 44.54
CA LEU A 19 -25.04 -6.00 43.98
C LEU A 19 -24.31 -6.60 42.77
N ALA A 20 -24.11 -7.92 42.74
CA ALA A 20 -23.44 -8.61 41.63
C ALA A 20 -24.29 -8.63 40.35
N ILE A 21 -25.61 -8.69 40.47
CA ILE A 21 -26.53 -8.73 39.30
C ILE A 21 -26.69 -7.33 38.67
N ALA A 22 -26.61 -6.26 39.48
CA ALA A 22 -26.60 -4.89 38.97
C ALA A 22 -25.28 -4.55 38.24
N LEU A 23 -24.13 -5.09 38.67
CA LEU A 23 -22.87 -4.96 37.92
C LEU A 23 -22.85 -5.77 36.62
N GLY A 24 -23.49 -6.95 36.60
CA GLY A 24 -23.55 -7.80 35.40
C GLY A 24 -24.33 -7.18 34.24
N SER A 25 -25.39 -6.42 34.56
CA SER A 25 -26.24 -5.78 33.54
C SER A 25 -25.66 -4.46 32.99
N ALA A 26 -24.71 -3.85 33.71
CA ALA A 26 -23.97 -2.69 33.23
C ALA A 26 -22.80 -3.07 32.30
N LEU A 27 -22.43 -4.35 32.20
CA LEU A 27 -21.34 -4.80 31.32
C LEU A 27 -21.81 -5.28 29.94
N THR A 28 -23.13 -5.32 29.69
CA THR A 28 -23.68 -5.46 28.33
C THR A 28 -23.67 -4.12 27.61
N PHE A 29 -22.53 -3.44 27.60
CA PHE A 29 -22.30 -2.34 26.67
C PHE A 29 -22.18 -2.96 25.28
N THR A 30 -23.28 -2.86 24.54
CA THR A 30 -23.41 -3.08 23.11
C THR A 30 -22.10 -2.75 22.40
N SER A 31 -21.56 -3.74 21.68
CA SER A 31 -20.49 -3.54 20.72
C SER A 31 -21.05 -2.72 19.56
N CYS A 32 -21.18 -1.41 19.75
CA CYS A 32 -21.63 -0.51 18.71
C CYS A 32 -20.46 -0.30 17.75
N SER A 33 -20.47 -1.04 16.65
CA SER A 33 -19.68 -0.71 15.47
C SER A 33 -20.27 0.57 14.87
N ASN A 34 -19.56 1.69 15.02
CA ASN A 34 -20.00 2.96 14.46
C ASN A 34 -19.20 3.21 13.19
N LEU A 35 -19.80 2.91 12.04
CA LEU A 35 -19.28 3.29 10.73
C LEU A 35 -19.98 4.59 10.31
N ARG A 36 -19.18 5.61 10.02
CA ARG A 36 -19.64 6.87 9.44
C ARG A 36 -18.85 7.09 8.17
N HIS A 37 -19.50 7.50 7.11
CA HIS A 37 -18.81 7.82 5.87
C HIS A 37 -19.49 8.99 5.18
N GLY A 38 -18.78 9.58 4.22
CA GLY A 38 -19.33 10.55 3.29
C GLY A 38 -18.60 10.45 1.96
N SER A 39 -19.30 10.76 0.89
CA SER A 39 -18.77 10.83 -0.47
C SER A 39 -19.27 12.11 -1.12
N SER A 40 -18.47 12.70 -1.99
CA SER A 40 -18.94 13.68 -2.97
C SER A 40 -19.54 12.97 -4.19
N ASP A 41 -20.25 13.73 -5.03
CA ASP A 41 -20.74 13.26 -6.34
C ASP A 41 -19.62 13.17 -7.40
N GLU A 42 -18.40 13.61 -7.08
CA GLU A 42 -17.26 13.46 -7.98
C GLU A 42 -16.80 12.00 -8.09
N ALA A 43 -16.38 11.61 -9.29
CA ALA A 43 -15.80 10.29 -9.53
C ALA A 43 -14.47 10.13 -8.77
N PRO A 44 -14.23 8.97 -8.14
CA PRO A 44 -12.98 8.75 -7.42
C PRO A 44 -11.77 8.68 -8.37
N PRO A 45 -10.60 9.16 -7.95
CA PRO A 45 -9.37 9.14 -8.74
C PRO A 45 -8.92 7.70 -9.07
N MET A 46 -8.45 7.49 -10.30
CA MET A 46 -8.01 6.17 -10.77
C MET A 46 -6.57 5.83 -10.38
N LEU A 47 -5.65 6.80 -10.38
CA LEU A 47 -4.28 6.62 -9.89
C LEU A 47 -4.14 7.24 -8.51
N VAL A 48 -3.95 6.41 -7.50
CA VAL A 48 -3.89 6.83 -6.10
C VAL A 48 -2.59 6.43 -5.42
N ALA A 49 -2.12 7.29 -4.51
CA ALA A 49 -1.04 6.95 -3.58
C ALA A 49 -1.62 6.73 -2.17
N VAL A 50 -1.08 5.77 -1.43
CA VAL A 50 -1.37 5.64 0.01
C VAL A 50 -0.27 6.33 0.78
N LEU A 51 -0.62 7.40 1.49
CA LEU A 51 0.35 8.15 2.30
C LEU A 51 0.69 7.40 3.60
N PRO A 52 1.81 7.75 4.27
CA PRO A 52 2.09 7.26 5.62
C PRO A 52 0.92 7.49 6.58
N ILE A 53 0.55 6.45 7.32
CA ILE A 53 -0.58 6.51 8.25
C ILE A 53 -0.23 7.40 9.44
N ARG A 54 -1.15 8.29 9.83
CA ARG A 54 -1.05 9.14 11.02
C ARG A 54 -1.79 8.50 12.19
N GLY A 55 -1.31 8.71 13.41
CA GLY A 55 -1.99 8.25 14.64
C GLY A 55 -1.04 7.73 15.72
N SER A 56 -1.63 7.14 16.76
CA SER A 56 -0.90 6.65 17.94
C SER A 56 -0.40 5.21 17.83
N LEU A 57 -0.70 4.52 16.72
CA LEU A 57 -0.14 3.19 16.44
C LEU A 57 1.40 3.24 16.37
N ALA A 58 2.04 2.14 16.78
CA ALA A 58 3.47 1.94 16.59
C ALA A 58 3.83 1.92 15.09
N SER A 59 5.06 2.32 14.74
CA SER A 59 5.48 2.43 13.32
C SER A 59 5.22 1.17 12.50
N GLY A 60 5.63 -0.01 13.02
CA GLY A 60 5.41 -1.27 12.30
C GLY A 60 3.93 -1.64 12.14
N ASP A 61 3.07 -1.25 13.09
CA ASP A 61 1.62 -1.44 12.98
C ASP A 61 1.02 -0.51 11.91
N ARG A 62 1.54 0.72 11.77
CA ARG A 62 1.15 1.67 10.72
C ARG A 62 1.53 1.17 9.33
N ASP A 63 2.72 0.61 9.18
CA ASP A 63 3.18 0.03 7.91
C ASP A 63 2.31 -1.16 7.48
N VAL A 64 1.87 -1.98 8.44
CA VAL A 64 0.92 -3.06 8.19
C VAL A 64 -0.43 -2.52 7.71
N VAL A 65 -0.98 -1.49 8.37
CA VAL A 65 -2.23 -0.84 7.92
C VAL A 65 -2.10 -0.28 6.50
N ARG A 66 -1.01 0.44 6.23
CA ARG A 66 -0.73 1.06 4.93
C ARG A 66 -0.65 0.02 3.82
N GLU A 67 0.06 -1.07 4.05
CA GLU A 67 0.19 -2.16 3.10
C GLU A 67 -1.17 -2.82 2.81
N MET A 68 -1.94 -3.11 3.85
CA MET A 68 -3.26 -3.72 3.69
C MET A 68 -4.18 -2.81 2.90
N LEU A 69 -4.16 -1.50 3.17
CA LEU A 69 -4.90 -0.49 2.43
C LEU A 69 -4.47 -0.44 0.96
N HIS A 70 -3.15 -0.46 0.69
CA HIS A 70 -2.61 -0.53 -0.67
C HIS A 70 -3.16 -1.74 -1.44
N HIS A 71 -3.12 -2.94 -0.86
CA HIS A 71 -3.66 -4.13 -1.51
C HIS A 71 -5.17 -4.07 -1.73
N ARG A 72 -5.93 -3.54 -0.77
CA ARG A 72 -7.40 -3.45 -0.88
C ARG A 72 -7.85 -2.46 -1.92
N LEU A 73 -7.19 -1.30 -2.03
CA LEU A 73 -7.47 -0.35 -3.11
C LEU A 73 -7.14 -0.95 -4.48
N ALA A 74 -6.05 -1.72 -4.59
CA ALA A 74 -5.73 -2.44 -5.82
C ALA A 74 -6.79 -3.50 -6.20
N THR A 75 -7.47 -4.11 -5.22
CA THR A 75 -8.59 -5.03 -5.50
C THR A 75 -9.86 -4.32 -5.97
N LEU A 76 -9.98 -3.00 -5.77
CA LEU A 76 -11.06 -2.16 -6.30
C LEU A 76 -10.71 -1.55 -7.67
N GLU A 77 -9.77 -2.15 -8.40
CA GLU A 77 -9.33 -1.71 -9.73
C GLU A 77 -8.71 -0.30 -9.76
N MET A 78 -8.44 0.29 -8.59
CA MET A 78 -7.66 1.52 -8.49
C MET A 78 -6.18 1.19 -8.74
N ARG A 79 -5.50 2.04 -9.50
CA ARG A 79 -4.05 1.95 -9.69
C ARG A 79 -3.37 2.55 -8.47
N VAL A 80 -2.73 1.72 -7.66
CA VAL A 80 -2.05 2.17 -6.45
C VAL A 80 -0.54 2.24 -6.70
N VAL A 81 0.07 3.37 -6.35
CA VAL A 81 1.51 3.56 -6.48
C VAL A 81 2.26 2.87 -5.34
N ASP A 82 3.41 2.27 -5.67
CA ASP A 82 4.29 1.59 -4.70
C ASP A 82 4.63 2.45 -3.49
N ASN A 83 4.46 1.89 -2.29
CA ASN A 83 4.67 2.58 -1.02
C ASN A 83 6.11 3.14 -0.88
N ALA A 84 7.13 2.38 -1.29
CA ALA A 84 8.51 2.83 -1.20
C ALA A 84 8.83 3.96 -2.20
N TRP A 85 8.18 3.97 -3.36
CA TRP A 85 8.24 5.08 -4.30
C TRP A 85 7.60 6.34 -3.72
N VAL A 86 6.43 6.21 -3.09
CA VAL A 86 5.73 7.33 -2.42
C VAL A 86 6.63 7.93 -1.35
N ASP A 87 7.27 7.11 -0.51
CA ASP A 87 8.13 7.58 0.57
C ASP A 87 9.35 8.35 0.04
N ARG A 88 10.03 7.81 -0.99
CA ARG A 88 11.15 8.51 -1.64
C ARG A 88 10.73 9.86 -2.20
N ARG A 89 9.55 9.92 -2.83
CA ARG A 89 9.05 11.16 -3.45
C ARG A 89 8.65 12.19 -2.41
N LEU A 90 7.91 11.79 -1.38
CA LEU A 90 7.53 12.68 -0.28
C LEU A 90 8.77 13.20 0.46
N ALA A 91 9.77 12.35 0.71
CA ALA A 91 11.04 12.76 1.31
C ALA A 91 11.78 13.76 0.40
N SER A 92 11.86 13.49 -0.91
CA SER A 92 12.50 14.41 -1.88
C SER A 92 11.80 15.76 -2.00
N ALA A 93 10.49 15.78 -1.75
CA ALA A 93 9.67 17.00 -1.74
C ALA A 93 9.70 17.73 -0.38
N GLY A 94 10.39 17.18 0.64
CA GLY A 94 10.40 17.74 1.99
C GLY A 94 9.06 17.65 2.72
N LEU A 95 8.20 16.71 2.32
CA LEU A 95 6.85 16.53 2.88
C LEU A 95 6.80 15.48 4.00
N ILE A 96 7.90 14.76 4.23
CA ILE A 96 8.08 13.79 5.33
C ILE A 96 9.25 14.23 6.24
N ASP A 97 9.06 14.10 7.54
CA ASP A 97 10.07 14.28 8.60
C ASP A 97 11.02 13.08 8.61
N PRO A 98 12.30 13.22 9.02
CA PRO A 98 13.18 12.10 9.39
C PRO A 98 12.56 10.95 10.22
N ARG A 99 11.41 11.15 10.88
CA ARG A 99 10.61 10.15 11.62
C ARG A 99 9.55 9.44 10.78
N ASP A 100 9.55 9.62 9.47
CA ASP A 100 8.56 9.10 8.52
C ASP A 100 7.13 9.61 8.79
N GLU A 101 7.02 10.77 9.45
CA GLU A 101 5.76 11.45 9.71
C GLU A 101 5.56 12.58 8.70
N LEU A 102 4.34 12.71 8.18
CA LEU A 102 3.97 13.80 7.28
C LEU A 102 4.14 15.16 7.99
N VAL A 103 4.89 16.09 7.39
CA VAL A 103 5.44 17.29 8.05
C VAL A 103 4.38 18.36 8.38
N SER A 104 3.11 18.21 8.03
CA SER A 104 2.13 19.27 8.26
C SER A 104 0.67 18.82 8.32
N ASP A 105 -0.12 19.53 9.13
CA ASP A 105 -1.59 19.52 9.14
C ASP A 105 -2.21 20.34 7.98
N ALA A 106 -1.38 21.05 7.21
CA ALA A 106 -1.75 21.84 6.05
C ALA A 106 -0.99 21.38 4.80
N LEU A 107 -0.95 20.05 4.57
CA LEU A 107 -0.58 19.54 3.26
C LEU A 107 -1.67 19.95 2.27
N GLU A 108 -1.38 20.98 1.47
CA GLU A 108 -2.21 21.34 0.32
C GLU A 108 -2.35 20.09 -0.57
N PRO A 109 -3.55 19.51 -0.72
CA PRO A 109 -3.69 18.22 -1.39
C PRO A 109 -3.15 18.25 -2.83
N GLU A 110 -3.30 19.39 -3.51
CA GLU A 110 -2.75 19.61 -4.84
C GLU A 110 -1.22 19.46 -4.90
N ALA A 111 -0.51 19.94 -3.87
CA ALA A 111 0.95 19.87 -3.80
C ALA A 111 1.41 18.43 -3.63
N VAL A 112 0.68 17.63 -2.84
CA VAL A 112 0.95 16.19 -2.66
C VAL A 112 0.73 15.44 -3.97
N CYS A 113 -0.43 15.63 -4.61
CA CYS A 113 -0.74 15.00 -5.89
C CYS A 113 0.28 15.36 -6.97
N ARG A 114 0.74 16.61 -7.01
CA ARG A 114 1.78 17.08 -7.96
C ARG A 114 3.15 16.47 -7.67
N ALA A 115 3.56 16.38 -6.40
CA ALA A 115 4.83 15.77 -6.02
C ALA A 115 4.88 14.27 -6.36
N LEU A 116 3.74 13.60 -6.25
CA LEU A 116 3.55 12.18 -6.50
C LEU A 116 3.07 11.86 -7.93
N ASP A 117 2.80 12.84 -8.78
CA ASP A 117 2.23 12.63 -10.13
C ASP A 117 1.01 11.68 -10.14
N VAL A 118 0.11 11.83 -9.17
CA VAL A 118 -1.09 10.99 -8.99
C VAL A 118 -2.39 11.79 -9.15
N ASP A 119 -3.50 11.10 -9.42
CA ASP A 119 -4.83 11.71 -9.56
C ASP A 119 -5.47 11.98 -8.19
N GLY A 120 -5.03 11.25 -7.17
CA GLY A 120 -5.45 11.43 -5.79
C GLY A 120 -4.57 10.69 -4.80
N TYR A 121 -4.88 10.82 -3.52
CA TYR A 121 -4.20 10.05 -2.48
C TYR A 121 -5.16 9.69 -1.35
N VAL A 122 -4.85 8.58 -0.68
CA VAL A 122 -5.53 8.15 0.53
C VAL A 122 -4.64 8.45 1.73
N VAL A 123 -5.22 9.11 2.73
CA VAL A 123 -4.58 9.36 4.03
C VAL A 123 -5.36 8.66 5.13
N GLY A 124 -4.64 7.92 5.96
CA GLY A 124 -5.19 7.35 7.18
C GLY A 124 -4.79 8.18 8.39
N SER A 125 -5.74 8.47 9.27
CA SER A 125 -5.53 9.19 10.53
C SER A 125 -6.35 8.56 11.66
N GLU A 126 -6.14 9.04 12.89
CA GLU A 126 -6.84 8.55 14.10
C GLU A 126 -6.80 7.04 14.30
N PHE A 127 -5.75 6.37 13.80
CA PHE A 127 -5.56 4.96 14.08
C PHE A 127 -5.10 4.77 15.52
N GLU A 128 -6.00 4.24 16.35
CA GLU A 128 -5.79 4.08 17.79
C GLU A 128 -6.24 2.70 18.26
N LYS A 129 -5.38 2.06 19.05
CA LYS A 129 -5.67 0.80 19.72
C LYS A 129 -6.04 1.10 21.17
N CYS A 130 -7.25 0.74 21.57
CA CYS A 130 -7.64 0.74 22.98
C CYS A 130 -7.76 -0.70 23.47
N SER A 131 -7.11 -1.00 24.59
CA SER A 131 -7.28 -2.26 25.31
C SER A 131 -7.73 -1.98 26.73
N THR A 132 -8.81 -2.63 27.15
CA THR A 132 -9.29 -2.60 28.54
C THR A 132 -9.32 -4.03 29.06
N ASP A 133 -8.41 -4.33 29.99
CA ASP A 133 -8.31 -5.63 30.62
C ASP A 133 -8.78 -5.49 32.09
N LEU A 134 -9.90 -6.13 32.43
CA LEU A 134 -10.48 -6.13 33.77
C LEU A 134 -10.73 -7.57 34.23
N TRP A 135 -9.81 -8.10 35.06
CA TRP A 135 -9.86 -9.46 35.62
C TRP A 135 -10.03 -10.55 34.56
N LEU A 136 -11.27 -10.99 34.31
CA LEU A 136 -11.62 -12.08 33.39
C LEU A 136 -12.21 -11.57 32.07
N TYR A 137 -12.32 -10.26 31.92
CA TYR A 137 -12.86 -9.58 30.76
C TYR A 137 -11.76 -8.79 30.08
N TYR A 138 -11.64 -8.94 28.77
CA TYR A 138 -10.80 -8.09 27.95
C TYR A 138 -11.63 -7.48 26.82
N ARG A 139 -11.35 -6.23 26.50
CA ARG A 139 -11.93 -5.53 25.36
C ARG A 139 -10.80 -4.88 24.57
N ARG A 140 -10.72 -5.23 23.30
CA ARG A 140 -9.80 -4.61 22.34
C ARG A 140 -10.62 -3.87 21.31
N SER A 141 -10.38 -2.58 21.12
CA SER A 141 -10.98 -1.81 20.05
C SER A 141 -9.93 -1.15 19.19
N LEU A 142 -10.24 -1.06 17.92
CA LEU A 142 -9.48 -0.29 16.94
C LEU A 142 -10.39 0.78 16.38
N ARG A 143 -9.89 2.00 16.32
CA ARG A 143 -10.52 3.12 15.60
C ARG A 143 -9.60 3.53 14.47
N GLY A 144 -10.17 3.99 13.36
CA GLY A 144 -9.43 4.57 12.25
C GLY A 144 -10.32 5.54 11.47
N HIS A 145 -9.66 6.47 10.80
CA HIS A 145 -10.25 7.44 9.87
C HIS A 145 -9.47 7.37 8.56
N LEU A 146 -10.18 7.30 7.44
CA LEU A 146 -9.61 7.28 6.10
C LEU A 146 -10.23 8.42 5.29
N GLU A 147 -9.41 9.08 4.49
CA GLU A 147 -9.86 10.10 3.55
C GLU A 147 -9.21 9.88 2.19
N LEU A 148 -9.97 10.09 1.13
CA LEU A 148 -9.50 10.10 -0.25
C LEU A 148 -9.65 11.52 -0.80
N TRP A 149 -8.54 12.06 -1.27
CA TRP A 149 -8.44 13.40 -1.84
C TRP A 149 -8.12 13.31 -3.33
N ASN A 150 -8.72 14.20 -4.13
CA ASN A 150 -8.39 14.35 -5.54
C ASN A 150 -7.23 15.35 -5.74
N ARG A 151 -6.73 15.43 -6.97
CA ARG A 151 -5.71 16.40 -7.39
C ARG A 151 -6.16 17.86 -7.32
N ASN A 152 -7.46 18.13 -7.35
CA ASN A 152 -8.04 19.48 -7.33
C ASN A 152 -8.15 20.06 -5.92
N GLY A 153 -7.81 19.29 -4.88
CA GLY A 153 -7.96 19.75 -3.49
C GLY A 153 -9.24 19.30 -2.81
N ASP A 154 -10.13 18.57 -3.49
CA ASP A 154 -11.40 18.15 -2.93
C ASP A 154 -11.30 16.78 -2.26
N ARG A 155 -11.96 16.67 -1.11
CA ARG A 155 -12.12 15.39 -0.42
C ARG A 155 -13.29 14.64 -1.03
N VAL A 156 -12.97 13.64 -1.87
CA VAL A 156 -13.94 12.85 -2.62
C VAL A 156 -14.66 11.85 -1.71
N TRP A 157 -13.95 11.30 -0.73
CA TRP A 157 -14.52 10.31 0.18
C TRP A 157 -13.84 10.35 1.54
N TRP A 158 -14.61 10.03 2.58
CA TRP A 158 -14.06 9.76 3.91
C TRP A 158 -14.86 8.67 4.61
N SER A 159 -14.20 7.94 5.48
CA SER A 159 -14.81 6.94 6.35
C SER A 159 -14.14 6.94 7.71
N GLN A 160 -14.94 6.86 8.76
CA GLN A 160 -14.51 6.73 10.14
C GLN A 160 -15.19 5.51 10.73
N HIS A 161 -14.37 4.60 11.27
CA HIS A 161 -14.89 3.39 11.87
C HIS A 161 -14.23 3.07 13.21
N SER A 162 -15.02 2.51 14.11
CA SER A 162 -14.52 1.88 15.33
C SER A 162 -15.11 0.50 15.48
N LYS A 163 -14.23 -0.49 15.64
CA LYS A 163 -14.58 -1.89 15.79
C LYS A 163 -14.02 -2.39 17.12
N ALA A 164 -14.90 -2.87 17.98
CA ALA A 164 -14.55 -3.41 19.28
C ALA A 164 -14.81 -4.93 19.31
N ARG A 165 -13.86 -5.66 19.87
CA ARG A 165 -13.98 -7.08 20.16
C ARG A 165 -13.75 -7.31 21.64
N SER A 166 -14.76 -7.85 22.30
CA SER A 166 -14.69 -8.27 23.70
C SER A 166 -14.54 -9.78 23.79
N GLY A 167 -13.80 -10.25 24.79
CA GLY A 167 -13.75 -11.65 25.17
C GLY A 167 -13.49 -11.81 26.67
N GLY A 168 -13.54 -13.05 27.14
CA GLY A 168 -13.28 -13.34 28.55
C GLY A 168 -13.10 -14.82 28.84
N LEU A 169 -12.57 -15.13 30.02
CA LEU A 169 -12.22 -16.50 30.45
C LEU A 169 -13.44 -17.45 30.44
N LEU A 170 -14.65 -16.90 30.58
CA LEU A 170 -15.91 -17.66 30.54
C LEU A 170 -16.47 -17.86 29.11
N VAL A 171 -15.97 -17.13 28.11
CA VAL A 171 -16.50 -17.18 26.74
C VAL A 171 -15.63 -18.05 25.82
N GLN A 172 -14.30 -18.11 26.03
CA GLN A 172 -13.41 -18.97 25.22
C GLN A 172 -12.16 -19.42 26.00
N SER A 173 -12.27 -20.53 26.75
CA SER A 173 -11.22 -21.10 27.59
C SER A 173 -10.06 -21.82 26.85
N GLY A 174 -9.94 -21.67 25.52
CA GLY A 174 -8.90 -22.35 24.73
C GLY A 174 -8.01 -21.47 23.83
N GLN A 175 -8.28 -20.16 23.72
CA GLN A 175 -7.65 -19.32 22.67
C GLN A 175 -6.60 -18.32 23.18
N VAL A 176 -6.57 -18.02 24.48
CA VAL A 176 -5.64 -17.03 25.07
C VAL A 176 -4.16 -17.45 24.94
N TYR A 177 -3.86 -18.75 24.94
CA TYR A 177 -2.49 -19.25 24.76
C TYR A 177 -2.00 -19.25 23.30
N LYS A 178 -2.88 -19.21 22.30
CA LYS A 178 -2.48 -19.11 20.88
C LYS A 178 -2.18 -17.67 20.46
N ALA A 179 -2.86 -16.69 21.05
CA ALA A 179 -2.70 -15.26 20.76
C ALA A 179 -1.30 -14.70 21.07
N LEU A 180 -0.56 -15.34 21.99
CA LEU A 180 0.79 -14.94 22.38
C LEU A 180 1.90 -15.60 21.55
N ARG A 181 1.58 -16.66 20.77
CA ARG A 181 2.59 -17.44 20.04
C ARG A 181 2.71 -17.06 18.56
N ASP A 182 1.69 -16.42 18.00
CA ASP A 182 1.65 -16.11 16.57
C ASP A 182 1.90 -14.61 16.32
N THR A 183 3.18 -14.24 16.37
CA THR A 183 3.68 -12.99 15.80
C THR A 183 3.76 -13.19 14.28
N SER A 184 3.12 -12.34 13.49
CA SER A 184 3.24 -12.39 12.03
C SER A 184 4.68 -12.16 11.58
N ALA A 185 5.01 -12.48 10.32
CA ALA A 185 6.33 -12.25 9.73
C ALA A 185 6.80 -10.77 9.82
N ARG A 186 5.89 -9.83 10.08
CA ARG A 186 6.15 -8.38 10.22
C ARG A 186 6.13 -7.89 11.68
N GLY A 187 6.14 -8.78 12.67
CA GLY A 187 6.17 -8.38 14.10
C GLY A 187 4.81 -8.01 14.70
N ALA A 188 3.77 -7.82 13.88
CA ALA A 188 2.42 -7.50 14.35
C ALA A 188 1.67 -8.76 14.84
N PRO A 189 0.89 -8.69 15.94
CA PRO A 189 0.07 -9.81 16.40
C PRO A 189 -0.99 -10.21 15.35
N ILE A 190 -1.20 -11.50 15.07
CA ILE A 190 -2.22 -11.95 14.09
C ILE A 190 -3.61 -11.38 14.38
N GLU A 191 -3.97 -11.26 15.67
CA GLU A 191 -5.26 -10.68 16.06
C GLU A 191 -5.41 -9.22 15.62
N PHE A 192 -4.32 -8.46 15.65
CA PHE A 192 -4.32 -7.08 15.17
C PHE A 192 -4.55 -7.04 13.66
N VAL A 193 -3.83 -7.86 12.90
CA VAL A 193 -4.00 -7.97 11.44
C VAL A 193 -5.45 -8.30 11.08
N ARG A 194 -6.06 -9.31 11.72
CA ARG A 194 -7.47 -9.68 11.47
C ARG A 194 -8.46 -8.57 11.84
N ASN A 195 -8.20 -7.86 12.93
CA ASN A 195 -9.08 -6.77 13.36
C ASN A 195 -8.96 -5.56 12.41
N ILE A 196 -7.76 -5.24 11.93
CA ILE A 196 -7.55 -4.22 10.88
C ILE A 196 -8.22 -4.66 9.59
N GLU A 197 -8.03 -5.90 9.17
CA GLU A 197 -8.62 -6.41 7.93
C GLU A 197 -10.13 -6.18 7.93
N GLY A 198 -10.80 -6.63 8.99
CA GLY A 198 -12.23 -6.41 9.13
C GLY A 198 -12.63 -4.95 9.35
N LEU A 199 -11.74 -4.06 9.82
CA LEU A 199 -12.01 -2.62 9.91
C LEU A 199 -11.91 -1.97 8.53
N LEU A 200 -10.84 -2.26 7.80
CA LEU A 200 -10.56 -1.73 6.48
C LEU A 200 -11.59 -2.23 5.47
N ASP A 201 -11.98 -3.50 5.51
CA ASP A 201 -13.03 -4.04 4.63
C ASP A 201 -14.36 -3.30 4.84
N ASP A 202 -14.75 -3.04 6.09
CA ASP A 202 -15.97 -2.28 6.41
C ASP A 202 -15.87 -0.82 5.93
N MET A 203 -14.69 -0.19 6.07
CA MET A 203 -14.47 1.19 5.62
C MET A 203 -14.43 1.28 4.09
N ILE A 204 -13.56 0.52 3.44
CA ILE A 204 -13.33 0.50 1.99
C ILE A 204 -14.59 0.05 1.25
N GLY A 205 -15.42 -0.81 1.85
CA GLY A 205 -16.74 -1.18 1.31
C GLY A 205 -17.72 -0.01 1.18
N THR A 206 -17.41 1.17 1.73
CA THR A 206 -18.19 2.41 1.55
C THR A 206 -17.60 3.35 0.50
N LEU A 207 -16.46 2.99 -0.11
CA LEU A 207 -15.84 3.77 -1.17
C LEU A 207 -16.72 3.66 -2.43
N PRO A 208 -17.03 4.77 -3.12
CA PRO A 208 -17.73 4.68 -4.40
C PRO A 208 -16.87 3.89 -5.40
N GLU A 209 -17.52 3.05 -6.20
CA GLU A 209 -16.84 2.36 -7.28
C GLU A 209 -16.25 3.40 -8.24
N PRO A 210 -15.03 3.20 -8.75
CA PRO A 210 -14.51 4.00 -9.83
C PRO A 210 -15.43 3.80 -11.04
N HIS A 211 -16.28 4.79 -11.33
CA HIS A 211 -16.99 4.79 -12.59
C HIS A 211 -15.94 4.78 -13.70
N GLU A 212 -15.96 3.73 -14.53
CA GLU A 212 -15.16 3.58 -15.73
C GLU A 212 -15.43 4.77 -16.68
N ALA A 213 -14.86 5.93 -16.39
CA ALA A 213 -14.66 6.98 -17.35
C ALA A 213 -13.58 6.45 -18.30
N SER A 214 -14.00 5.58 -19.24
CA SER A 214 -13.20 4.90 -20.27
C SER A 214 -11.71 4.94 -19.94
N ALA A 215 -11.28 4.03 -19.06
CA ALA A 215 -9.86 3.83 -18.81
C ALA A 215 -9.16 3.84 -20.17
N PRO A 216 -8.18 4.74 -20.43
CA PRO A 216 -7.42 4.66 -21.66
C PRO A 216 -6.83 3.26 -21.69
N ASP A 217 -7.20 2.53 -22.74
CA ASP A 217 -6.85 1.15 -23.04
C ASP A 217 -5.33 0.98 -23.11
N VAL A 218 -4.65 0.93 -21.96
CA VAL A 218 -3.24 0.53 -21.85
C VAL A 218 -2.99 -0.10 -20.48
N MET A 219 -3.71 -1.20 -20.21
CA MET A 219 -3.34 -2.26 -19.26
C MET A 219 -2.39 -3.27 -19.93
N SER A 220 -1.44 -2.78 -20.73
CA SER A 220 -0.43 -3.64 -21.32
C SER A 220 0.87 -3.44 -20.57
N GLU A 221 1.49 -4.55 -20.12
CA GLU A 221 2.91 -4.61 -19.77
C GLU A 221 3.70 -3.66 -20.69
N PRO A 222 4.66 -2.85 -20.18
CA PRO A 222 5.37 -1.87 -20.99
C PRO A 222 5.88 -2.54 -22.25
N THR A 223 5.21 -2.24 -23.36
CA THR A 223 5.42 -2.97 -24.59
C THR A 223 6.59 -2.30 -25.29
N ILE A 224 7.55 -3.11 -25.72
CA ILE A 224 8.63 -2.61 -26.58
C ILE A 224 8.11 -2.68 -28.00
N HIS A 225 7.93 -1.52 -28.62
CA HIS A 225 7.41 -1.41 -29.98
C HIS A 225 8.50 -1.67 -31.02
N ALA A 226 9.73 -1.22 -30.76
CA ALA A 226 10.85 -1.41 -31.67
C ALA A 226 12.19 -1.39 -30.92
N VAL A 227 13.15 -2.13 -31.46
CA VAL A 227 14.58 -2.06 -31.10
C VAL A 227 15.37 -1.91 -32.39
N ALA A 228 16.13 -0.82 -32.53
CA ALA A 228 17.03 -0.61 -33.66
C ALA A 228 18.47 -0.51 -33.15
N ILE A 229 19.41 -1.04 -33.95
CA ILE A 229 20.84 -0.98 -33.67
C ILE A 229 21.48 -0.31 -34.88
N ASP A 230 21.98 0.90 -34.68
CA ASP A 230 22.65 1.66 -35.73
C ASP A 230 24.17 1.68 -35.46
N ARG A 231 24.96 1.35 -36.48
CA ARG A 231 26.42 1.40 -36.41
C ARG A 231 26.88 2.84 -36.65
N GLY A 232 27.52 3.44 -35.65
CA GLY A 232 28.16 4.75 -35.71
C GLY A 232 29.59 4.69 -36.25
N GLN A 233 30.30 5.81 -36.13
CA GLN A 233 31.74 5.90 -36.43
C GLN A 233 32.56 5.26 -35.30
N GLU A 234 33.72 4.69 -35.64
CA GLU A 234 34.74 4.23 -34.66
C GLU A 234 34.23 3.21 -33.61
N ASP A 235 33.54 2.15 -34.06
CA ASP A 235 33.05 1.06 -33.19
C ASP A 235 32.03 1.48 -32.12
N LEU A 236 31.48 2.69 -32.24
CA LEU A 236 30.33 3.14 -31.48
C LEU A 236 29.05 2.56 -32.11
N TRP A 237 28.27 1.86 -31.30
CA TRP A 237 26.94 1.38 -31.66
C TRP A 237 25.90 2.14 -30.87
N SER A 238 24.80 2.53 -31.52
CA SER A 238 23.65 3.14 -30.85
C SER A 238 22.48 2.18 -30.89
N VAL A 239 21.86 1.97 -29.74
CA VAL A 239 20.66 1.16 -29.56
C VAL A 239 19.51 2.11 -29.30
N ARG A 240 18.43 1.95 -30.05
CA ARG A 240 17.20 2.73 -29.93
C ARG A 240 16.06 1.82 -29.55
N ILE A 241 15.30 2.20 -28.52
CA ILE A 241 14.18 1.43 -28.00
C ILE A 241 12.96 2.34 -27.91
N VAL A 242 11.84 1.90 -28.51
CA VAL A 242 10.57 2.62 -28.43
C VAL A 242 9.65 1.91 -27.42
N THR A 243 9.28 2.59 -26.36
CA THR A 243 8.40 2.08 -25.29
C THR A 243 7.63 3.22 -24.61
N VAL A 244 7.07 2.99 -23.43
CA VAL A 244 6.30 3.98 -22.67
C VAL A 244 7.20 5.15 -22.24
N ALA A 245 6.71 6.38 -22.37
CA ALA A 245 7.43 7.59 -21.96
C ALA A 245 7.68 7.64 -20.44
N GLY A 246 8.80 8.22 -20.02
CA GLY A 246 9.18 8.32 -18.60
C GLY A 246 9.55 7.00 -17.90
N ALA A 247 9.77 5.93 -18.66
CA ALA A 247 10.28 4.66 -18.19
C ALA A 247 11.81 4.69 -17.99
N THR A 248 12.31 3.86 -17.07
CA THR A 248 13.73 3.55 -16.95
C THR A 248 14.04 2.34 -17.82
N VAL A 249 14.87 2.54 -18.85
CA VAL A 249 15.21 1.49 -19.82
C VAL A 249 16.70 1.15 -19.72
N THR A 250 16.97 -0.14 -19.62
CA THR A 250 18.33 -0.69 -19.71
C THR A 250 18.36 -1.81 -20.75
N PHE A 251 19.50 -1.98 -21.41
CA PHE A 251 19.70 -3.08 -22.35
C PHE A 251 20.95 -3.88 -22.00
N ALA A 252 20.97 -5.11 -22.48
CA ALA A 252 22.13 -5.98 -22.47
C ALA A 252 22.57 -6.28 -23.91
N ILE A 253 23.88 -6.31 -24.14
CA ILE A 253 24.48 -6.60 -25.46
C ILE A 253 25.67 -7.54 -25.27
N ASP A 254 25.71 -8.61 -26.06
CA ASP A 254 26.77 -9.64 -26.01
C ASP A 254 27.04 -10.17 -24.59
N GLY A 255 25.98 -10.38 -23.80
CA GLY A 255 26.05 -10.92 -22.44
C GLY A 255 26.49 -9.92 -21.36
N ARG A 256 26.76 -8.65 -21.73
CA ARG A 256 26.96 -7.56 -20.76
C ARG A 256 25.64 -6.85 -20.51
N GLU A 257 25.21 -6.77 -19.26
CA GLU A 257 23.91 -6.22 -18.86
C GLU A 257 24.02 -4.80 -18.29
N GLY A 258 22.88 -4.10 -18.26
CA GLY A 258 22.72 -2.88 -17.46
C GLY A 258 23.20 -1.59 -18.14
N TYR A 259 23.31 -1.54 -19.46
CA TYR A 259 23.60 -0.28 -20.14
C TYR A 259 22.41 0.66 -20.01
N PRO A 260 22.56 1.82 -19.36
CA PRO A 260 21.47 2.76 -19.21
C PRO A 260 21.14 3.42 -20.55
N MET A 261 19.86 3.74 -20.75
CA MET A 261 19.40 4.51 -21.90
C MET A 261 18.87 5.87 -21.46
N THR A 262 18.98 6.86 -22.34
CA THR A 262 18.43 8.21 -22.12
C THR A 262 17.23 8.41 -23.04
N GLU A 263 16.15 8.98 -22.51
CA GLU A 263 14.97 9.34 -23.30
C GLU A 263 15.31 10.54 -24.21
N ALA A 264 15.38 10.29 -25.52
CA ALA A 264 15.66 11.32 -26.52
C ALA A 264 14.39 12.09 -26.90
N LYS A 265 13.24 11.39 -26.93
CA LYS A 265 11.89 11.94 -27.11
C LYS A 265 10.92 11.12 -26.26
N PRO A 266 9.72 11.62 -25.93
CA PRO A 266 8.72 10.86 -25.19
C PRO A 266 8.51 9.45 -25.80
N GLY A 267 8.93 8.43 -25.08
CA GLY A 267 8.85 7.01 -25.48
C GLY A 267 9.96 6.50 -26.40
N GLU A 268 10.94 7.31 -26.79
CA GLU A 268 12.11 6.93 -27.60
C GLU A 268 13.39 7.05 -26.77
N TYR A 269 14.02 5.91 -26.48
CA TYR A 269 15.22 5.80 -25.66
C TYR A 269 16.43 5.46 -26.52
N VAL A 270 17.55 6.12 -26.26
CA VAL A 270 18.82 5.89 -26.96
C VAL A 270 19.91 5.56 -25.95
N GLY A 271 20.66 4.50 -26.22
CA GLY A 271 21.82 4.07 -25.46
C GLY A 271 23.00 3.83 -26.40
N SER A 272 24.21 4.08 -25.91
CA SER A 272 25.43 3.91 -26.69
C SER A 272 26.29 2.81 -26.11
N TYR A 273 26.90 2.01 -26.98
CA TYR A 273 27.80 0.93 -26.63
C TYR A 273 29.07 1.02 -27.47
N VAL A 274 30.23 1.02 -26.82
CA VAL A 274 31.53 0.94 -27.49
C VAL A 274 31.95 -0.52 -27.50
N ARG A 275 32.13 -1.08 -28.71
CA ARG A 275 32.55 -2.47 -28.85
C ARG A 275 33.99 -2.62 -28.36
N THR A 276 34.18 -3.46 -27.34
CA THR A 276 35.54 -3.91 -27.00
C THR A 276 35.96 -4.98 -28.00
N PRO A 277 37.11 -4.87 -28.69
CA PRO A 277 37.55 -5.89 -29.64
C PRO A 277 37.82 -7.19 -28.89
N THR A 278 36.98 -8.20 -29.09
CA THR A 278 37.24 -9.57 -28.60
C THR A 278 37.92 -10.37 -29.72
N PRO A 279 39.05 -11.06 -29.49
CA PRO A 279 39.86 -11.67 -30.57
C PRO A 279 39.17 -12.77 -31.42
N ILE A 280 37.96 -13.20 -31.09
CA ILE A 280 37.37 -14.45 -31.62
C ILE A 280 36.01 -14.25 -32.31
N GLU A 281 35.37 -13.07 -32.24
CA GLU A 281 33.99 -12.93 -32.74
C GLU A 281 33.85 -11.90 -33.87
N SER A 282 33.75 -12.39 -35.10
CA SER A 282 33.40 -11.62 -36.31
C SER A 282 31.88 -11.39 -36.47
N ARG A 283 31.10 -11.48 -35.40
CA ARG A 283 29.63 -11.30 -35.46
C ARG A 283 29.25 -9.88 -35.08
N ASP A 284 28.23 -9.34 -35.73
CA ASP A 284 27.59 -8.09 -35.32
C ASP A 284 27.00 -8.26 -33.92
N PRO A 285 27.12 -7.24 -33.05
CA PRO A 285 26.66 -7.33 -31.68
C PRO A 285 25.14 -7.52 -31.65
N ARG A 286 24.65 -8.35 -30.73
CA ARG A 286 23.22 -8.62 -30.58
C ARG A 286 22.77 -8.17 -29.21
N VAL A 287 21.74 -7.32 -29.19
CA VAL A 287 20.99 -7.08 -27.94
C VAL A 287 20.51 -8.44 -27.44
N SER A 288 20.78 -8.76 -26.18
CA SER A 288 20.48 -10.05 -25.55
C SER A 288 19.31 -9.97 -24.58
N SER A 289 19.05 -8.79 -24.00
CA SER A 289 17.86 -8.51 -23.21
C SER A 289 17.59 -7.00 -23.16
N VAL A 290 16.33 -6.65 -22.91
CA VAL A 290 15.91 -5.29 -22.57
C VAL A 290 15.05 -5.36 -21.32
N VAL A 291 15.34 -4.47 -20.38
CA VAL A 291 14.53 -4.26 -19.18
C VAL A 291 13.92 -2.88 -19.24
N VAL A 292 12.60 -2.83 -19.27
CA VAL A 292 11.82 -1.60 -19.15
C VAL A 292 11.16 -1.61 -17.78
N ILE A 293 11.37 -0.55 -17.02
CA ILE A 293 10.68 -0.30 -15.76
C ILE A 293 9.88 0.98 -15.97
N ASP A 294 8.55 0.90 -16.01
CA ASP A 294 7.73 2.09 -16.17
C ASP A 294 7.78 2.99 -14.92
N ARG A 295 7.17 4.18 -15.00
CA ARG A 295 7.10 5.12 -13.87
C ARG A 295 6.36 4.56 -12.64
N PHE A 296 5.63 3.46 -12.80
CA PHE A 296 4.88 2.78 -11.75
C PHE A 296 5.62 1.57 -11.17
N GLY A 297 6.82 1.25 -11.67
CA GLY A 297 7.63 0.13 -11.21
C GLY A 297 7.30 -1.21 -11.89
N HIS A 298 6.42 -1.24 -12.89
CA HIS A 298 6.16 -2.46 -13.64
C HIS A 298 7.37 -2.79 -14.52
N ARG A 299 7.80 -4.05 -14.46
CA ARG A 299 8.98 -4.54 -15.15
C ARG A 299 8.60 -5.40 -16.35
N ALA A 300 8.90 -4.94 -17.56
CA ALA A 300 8.92 -5.79 -18.74
C ALA A 300 10.36 -6.26 -19.00
N HIS A 301 10.53 -7.58 -19.14
CA HIS A 301 11.81 -8.19 -19.50
C HIS A 301 11.65 -8.93 -20.83
N ILE A 302 12.29 -8.42 -21.88
CA ILE A 302 12.17 -9.00 -23.22
C ILE A 302 13.50 -9.65 -23.61
N LYS A 303 13.43 -10.94 -23.97
CA LYS A 303 14.52 -11.67 -24.61
C LYS A 303 14.34 -11.62 -26.13
N PRO A 304 15.29 -11.08 -26.90
CA PRO A 304 15.28 -11.08 -28.35
C PRO A 304 15.20 -12.52 -28.86
N GLY A 305 14.07 -12.89 -29.49
CA GLY A 305 13.79 -14.24 -30.00
C GLY A 305 12.46 -14.89 -29.54
N SER A 306 11.73 -14.33 -28.56
CA SER A 306 10.50 -14.95 -28.04
C SER A 306 9.19 -14.51 -28.72
N ARG A 307 9.21 -13.44 -29.52
CA ARG A 307 8.13 -13.04 -30.46
C ARG A 307 8.81 -12.57 -31.74
N ALA A 308 8.21 -12.81 -32.91
CA ALA A 308 8.77 -12.37 -34.18
C ALA A 308 9.03 -10.86 -34.15
N TRP A 309 10.30 -10.47 -34.22
CA TRP A 309 10.69 -9.07 -34.33
C TRP A 309 10.24 -8.58 -35.71
N PRO A 310 9.47 -7.47 -35.82
CA PRO A 310 9.40 -6.79 -37.09
C PRO A 310 10.83 -6.38 -37.41
N SER A 311 11.37 -6.93 -38.50
CA SER A 311 12.72 -6.62 -38.97
C SER A 311 12.78 -5.11 -39.17
N ALA A 312 13.68 -4.44 -38.45
CA ALA A 312 13.95 -3.04 -38.67
C ALA A 312 14.30 -2.88 -40.15
N THR A 313 13.45 -2.16 -40.89
CA THR A 313 13.79 -1.77 -42.25
C THR A 313 14.98 -0.81 -42.13
N PRO A 314 16.12 -1.08 -42.80
CA PRO A 314 17.24 -0.16 -42.75
C PRO A 314 16.76 1.21 -43.26
N VAL A 315 16.80 2.20 -42.38
CA VAL A 315 16.56 3.59 -42.78
C VAL A 315 17.71 3.97 -43.70
N GLY A 316 17.44 3.94 -45.00
CA GLY A 316 18.40 4.36 -46.01
C GLY A 316 18.80 5.80 -45.74
N GLY A 317 20.01 6.00 -45.21
CA GLY A 317 20.66 7.30 -45.19
C GLY A 317 20.89 7.74 -46.63
N GLN A 318 20.06 8.66 -47.14
CA GLN A 318 20.43 9.46 -48.29
C GLN A 318 21.53 10.43 -47.84
N ARG A 319 22.68 10.33 -48.52
CA ARG A 319 23.78 11.29 -48.45
C ARG A 319 23.38 12.61 -49.10
#